data_AF-A0A1A9BYA3-F1
#
_entry.id   AF-A0A1A9BYA3-F1
#
_cell.length_a   1.000
_cell.length_b   1.000
_cell.length_c   1.000
_cell.angle_alpha   90.00
_cell.angle_beta   90.00
_cell.angle_gamma   90.00
#
_symmetry.space_group_name_H-M   'P 1'
#
loop_
_entity.id
_entity.type
_entity.pdbx_description
1 polymer ?
#
loop_
_entity_poly.entity_id
_entity_poly.type
_entity_poly.pdbx_seq_one_letter_code
_entity_poly.pdbx_strand_id
1 'polypeptide(L)'
;MALDPQQRAEFVNAYTRVLISSWSDESFAARLQSEPRTALAEAGLELPADAEVVIVTQAPEGHEEGNLDVQVGLWEQGLETGRYEFHVPATPAVDAAELSEGDLSDVAAGCNYCCCPCCCCT
;
A
#
# COMPACT_ATOMS: atom_id res chain seq x y z
N MET A 1 10.75 8.70 -8.21
CA MET A 1 9.71 9.50 -8.87
C MET A 1 8.68 9.72 -7.81
N ALA A 2 8.40 10.97 -7.44
CA ALA A 2 7.46 11.24 -6.37
C ALA A 2 6.04 10.92 -6.84
N LEU A 3 5.27 10.18 -6.03
CA LEU A 3 3.85 9.95 -6.25
C LEU A 3 3.09 11.26 -6.09
N ASP A 4 2.05 11.46 -6.90
CA ASP A 4 1.07 12.51 -6.60
C ASP A 4 0.21 12.13 -5.38
N PRO A 5 -0.50 13.09 -4.76
CA PRO A 5 -1.28 12.83 -3.54
C PRO A 5 -2.33 11.72 -3.69
N GLN A 6 -2.96 11.60 -4.87
CA GLN A 6 -3.95 10.56 -5.13
C GLN A 6 -3.27 9.19 -5.26
N GLN A 7 -2.15 9.10 -5.97
CA GLN A 7 -1.43 7.84 -6.11
C GLN A 7 -0.85 7.36 -4.78
N ARG A 8 -0.31 8.28 -3.96
CA ARG A 8 0.17 7.95 -2.60
C ARG A 8 -0.97 7.39 -1.74
N ALA A 9 -2.13 8.02 -1.81
CA ALA A 9 -3.31 7.59 -1.08
C ALA A 9 -3.81 6.19 -1.50
N GLU A 10 -3.87 5.92 -2.80
CA GLU A 10 -4.26 4.61 -3.33
C GLU A 10 -3.26 3.53 -2.89
N PHE A 11 -1.96 3.83 -2.98
CA PHE A 11 -0.90 2.95 -2.49
C PHE A 11 -1.02 2.66 -0.99
N VAL A 12 -1.15 3.69 -0.15
CA VAL A 12 -1.24 3.53 1.31
C VAL A 12 -2.45 2.68 1.70
N ASN A 13 -3.61 2.86 1.04
CA ASN A 13 -4.79 2.04 1.28
C ASN A 13 -4.58 0.58 0.91
N ALA A 14 -4.00 0.32 -0.26
CA ALA A 14 -3.75 -1.05 -0.72
C ALA A 14 -2.68 -1.74 0.14
N TYR A 15 -1.61 -1.03 0.50
CA TYR A 15 -0.58 -1.52 1.41
C TYR A 15 -1.12 -1.82 2.81
N THR A 16 -1.95 -0.95 3.37
CA THR A 16 -2.61 -1.19 4.66
C THR A 16 -3.46 -2.47 4.61
N ARG A 17 -4.17 -2.72 3.50
CA ARG A 17 -4.94 -3.96 3.31
C ARG A 17 -4.03 -5.18 3.31
N VAL A 18 -2.86 -5.13 2.64
CA VAL A 18 -1.87 -6.21 2.68
C VAL A 18 -1.45 -6.52 4.11
N LEU A 19 -1.12 -5.50 4.90
CA LEU A 19 -0.73 -5.67 6.30
C LEU A 19 -1.83 -6.37 7.10
N ILE A 20 -3.06 -5.83 7.06
CA ILE A 20 -4.21 -6.41 7.79
C ILE A 20 -4.48 -7.85 7.35
N SER A 21 -4.48 -8.13 6.04
CA SER A 21 -4.67 -9.47 5.50
C SER A 21 -3.55 -10.42 5.90
N SER A 22 -2.30 -9.96 5.93
CA SER A 22 -1.15 -10.78 6.34
C SER A 22 -1.20 -11.21 7.81
N TRP A 23 -1.83 -10.40 8.68
CA TRP A 23 -2.00 -10.75 10.09
C TRP A 23 -3.28 -11.52 10.39
N SER A 24 -4.32 -11.32 9.58
CA SER A 24 -5.66 -11.85 9.85
C SER A 24 -6.00 -13.11 9.04
N ASP A 25 -5.24 -13.40 7.97
CA ASP A 25 -5.45 -14.54 7.08
C ASP A 25 -4.13 -15.27 6.82
N GLU A 26 -3.98 -16.45 7.45
CA GLU A 26 -2.80 -17.31 7.29
C GLU A 26 -2.61 -17.79 5.85
N SER A 27 -3.69 -17.99 5.08
CA SER A 27 -3.62 -18.38 3.67
C SER A 27 -3.13 -17.23 2.81
N PHE A 28 -3.51 -16.00 3.14
CA PHE A 28 -2.95 -14.80 2.51
C PHE A 28 -1.46 -14.64 2.87
N ALA A 29 -1.10 -14.78 4.14
CA ALA A 29 0.29 -14.71 4.59
C ALA A 29 1.19 -15.74 3.89
N ALA A 30 0.74 -16.99 3.77
CA ALA A 30 1.45 -18.04 3.06
C ALA A 30 1.62 -17.70 1.57
N ARG A 31 0.56 -17.20 0.92
CA ARG A 31 0.60 -16.76 -0.49
C ARG A 31 1.51 -15.57 -0.70
N LEU A 32 1.56 -14.61 0.24
CA LEU A 32 2.46 -13.47 0.15
C LEU A 32 3.93 -13.91 0.15
N GLN A 33 4.26 -15.03 0.80
CA GLN A 33 5.61 -15.59 0.80
C GLN A 33 5.92 -16.43 -0.46
N SER A 34 4.96 -17.21 -0.95
CA SER A 34 5.19 -18.11 -2.11
C SER A 34 4.95 -17.43 -3.46
N GLU A 35 3.94 -16.57 -3.54
CA GLU A 35 3.43 -15.91 -4.75
C GLU A 35 3.13 -14.42 -4.46
N PRO A 36 4.14 -13.63 -4.08
CA PRO A 36 3.95 -12.27 -3.58
C PRO A 36 3.20 -11.38 -4.57
N ARG A 37 3.49 -11.49 -5.86
CA ARG A 37 2.82 -10.70 -6.91
C ARG A 37 1.31 -10.94 -6.96
N THR A 38 0.90 -12.20 -6.82
CA THR A 38 -0.52 -12.59 -6.82
C THR A 38 -1.21 -12.04 -5.58
N ALA A 39 -0.60 -12.22 -4.40
CA ALA A 39 -1.15 -11.72 -3.14
C ALA A 39 -1.25 -10.18 -3.12
N LEU A 40 -0.24 -9.48 -3.64
CA LEU A 40 -0.24 -8.01 -3.74
C LEU A 40 -1.32 -7.52 -4.72
N ALA A 41 -1.50 -8.19 -5.86
CA ALA A 41 -2.56 -7.86 -6.81
C ALA A 41 -3.97 -8.03 -6.21
N GLU A 42 -4.20 -9.05 -5.38
CA GLU A 42 -5.46 -9.23 -4.64
C GLU A 42 -5.78 -8.05 -3.72
N ALA A 43 -4.75 -7.38 -3.18
CA ALA A 43 -4.92 -6.19 -2.36
C ALA A 43 -5.05 -4.88 -3.15
N GLY A 44 -4.84 -4.91 -4.48
CA GLY A 44 -4.86 -3.75 -5.37
C GLY A 44 -3.48 -3.17 -5.70
N LEU A 45 -2.39 -3.86 -5.34
CA LEU A 45 -1.03 -3.49 -5.71
C LEU A 45 -0.60 -4.28 -6.95
N GLU A 46 -0.88 -3.73 -8.12
CA GLU A 46 -0.45 -4.32 -9.39
C GLU A 46 1.00 -3.94 -9.72
N LEU A 47 1.80 -4.94 -10.06
CA LEU A 47 3.22 -4.79 -10.37
C LEU A 47 3.52 -5.18 -11.82
N PRO A 48 4.43 -4.49 -12.54
CA PRO A 48 4.88 -4.87 -13.88
C PRO A 48 5.36 -6.31 -13.93
N ALA A 49 5.13 -7.04 -15.04
CA ALA A 49 5.42 -8.49 -15.15
C ALA A 49 6.88 -8.87 -14.87
N ASP A 50 7.80 -7.96 -15.17
CA ASP A 50 9.25 -8.07 -15.00
C ASP A 50 9.76 -7.54 -13.65
N ALA A 51 8.86 -7.06 -12.77
CA ALA A 51 9.24 -6.53 -11.47
C ALA A 51 9.79 -7.60 -10.53
N GLU A 52 10.92 -7.28 -9.90
CA GLU A 52 11.50 -8.03 -8.78
C GLU A 52 10.76 -7.65 -7.49
N VAL A 53 10.27 -8.64 -6.74
CA VAL A 53 9.50 -8.40 -5.51
C VAL A 53 10.21 -9.03 -4.33
N VAL A 54 10.43 -8.22 -3.28
CA VAL A 54 11.10 -8.63 -2.06
C VAL A 54 10.19 -8.32 -0.87
N ILE A 55 9.83 -9.36 -0.12
CA ILE A 55 9.07 -9.22 1.13
C ILE A 55 10.05 -9.29 2.31
N VAL A 56 10.06 -8.25 3.12
CA VAL A 56 10.90 -8.12 4.31
C VAL A 56 9.99 -8.20 5.53
N THR A 57 10.08 -9.28 6.29
CA THR A 57 9.25 -9.51 7.48
C THR A 57 9.91 -9.13 8.79
N GLN A 58 11.21 -8.84 8.75
CA GLN A 58 11.99 -8.34 9.87
C GLN A 58 12.86 -7.21 9.31
N ALA A 59 12.63 -5.98 9.75
CA ALA A 59 13.50 -4.90 9.31
C ALA A 59 14.86 -5.02 10.02
N PRO A 60 15.96 -4.58 9.38
CA PRO A 60 17.26 -4.54 10.05
C PRO A 60 17.19 -3.67 11.33
N GLU A 61 17.87 -4.13 12.39
CA GLU A 61 17.88 -3.46 13.70
C GLU A 61 18.11 -1.94 13.57
N GLY A 62 17.20 -1.14 14.13
CA GLY A 62 17.24 0.33 14.08
C GLY A 62 16.36 0.99 13.02
N HIS A 63 15.58 0.22 12.25
CA HIS A 63 14.54 0.76 11.35
C HIS A 63 13.16 0.56 11.98
N GLU A 64 12.31 1.59 11.92
CA GLU A 64 10.91 1.49 12.35
C GLU A 64 10.13 0.58 11.39
N GLU A 65 9.85 -0.65 11.82
CA GLU A 65 8.98 -1.58 11.11
C GLU A 65 7.59 -0.97 10.95
N GLY A 66 7.06 -0.97 9.72
CA GLY A 66 5.70 -0.46 9.46
C GLY A 66 5.60 1.05 9.30
N ASN A 67 6.72 1.79 9.18
CA ASN A 67 6.66 3.22 8.85
C ASN A 67 6.15 3.43 7.40
N LEU A 68 5.00 4.08 7.26
CA LEU A 68 4.34 4.31 5.96
C LEU A 68 5.18 5.16 5.01
N ASP A 69 5.86 6.19 5.50
CA ASP A 69 6.67 7.07 4.65
C ASP A 69 7.90 6.33 4.11
N VAL A 70 8.49 5.44 4.91
CA VAL A 70 9.55 4.53 4.45
C VAL A 70 9.01 3.63 3.33
N GLN A 71 7.85 3.03 3.53
CA GLN A 71 7.25 2.14 2.54
C GLN A 71 6.87 2.88 1.24
N VAL A 72 6.36 4.11 1.33
CA VAL A 72 6.08 4.97 0.16
C VAL A 72 7.38 5.23 -0.61
N GLY A 73 8.48 5.56 0.08
CA GLY A 73 9.78 5.76 -0.57
C GLY A 73 10.31 4.51 -1.29
N LEU A 74 10.12 3.33 -0.69
CA LEU A 74 10.49 2.05 -1.33
C LEU A 74 9.63 1.76 -2.56
N TRP A 75 8.34 2.11 -2.53
CA TRP A 75 7.46 1.97 -3.69
C TRP A 75 7.88 2.89 -4.84
N GLU A 76 8.19 4.15 -4.54
CA GLU A 76 8.71 5.11 -5.53
C GLU A 76 10.02 4.65 -6.17
N GLN A 77 10.91 4.07 -5.36
CA GLN A 77 12.14 3.46 -5.86
C GLN A 77 11.85 2.25 -6.76
N GLY A 78 10.87 1.42 -6.40
CA GLY A 78 10.44 0.29 -7.22
C GLY A 78 9.88 0.72 -8.58
N LEU A 79 9.12 1.82 -8.63
CA LEU A 79 8.64 2.40 -9.89
C LEU A 79 9.78 2.84 -10.81
N GLU A 80 10.91 3.28 -10.26
CA GLU A 80 12.07 3.71 -11.05
C GLU A 80 13.01 2.56 -11.45
N THR A 81 13.14 1.57 -10.58
CA THR A 81 14.18 0.53 -10.70
C THR A 81 13.64 -0.82 -11.16
N GLY A 82 12.32 -1.05 -11.02
CA GLY A 82 11.68 -2.35 -11.23
C GLY A 82 11.83 -3.30 -10.03
N ARG A 83 12.51 -2.90 -8.94
CA ARG A 83 12.67 -3.71 -7.72
C ARG A 83 11.83 -3.13 -6.58
N TYR A 84 10.82 -3.88 -6.18
CA TYR A 84 9.84 -3.47 -5.17
C TYR A 84 10.10 -4.21 -3.86
N GLU A 85 10.35 -3.46 -2.80
CA GLU A 85 10.55 -3.97 -1.46
C GLU A 85 9.36 -3.61 -0.57
N PHE A 86 8.81 -4.60 0.12
CA PHE A 86 7.66 -4.44 1.02
C PHE A 86 8.01 -4.89 2.43
N HIS A 87 7.85 -4.00 3.40
CA HIS A 87 8.15 -4.24 4.81
C HIS A 87 6.88 -4.72 5.53
N VAL A 88 6.62 -6.02 5.52
CA VAL A 88 5.42 -6.62 6.08
C VAL A 88 5.78 -7.34 7.38
N PRO A 89 5.73 -6.67 8.55
CA PRO A 89 6.17 -7.29 9.80
C PRO A 89 5.28 -8.49 10.13
N ALA A 90 5.90 -9.54 10.68
CA ALA A 90 5.19 -10.80 10.99
C ALA A 90 4.09 -10.62 12.04
N THR A 91 4.15 -9.56 12.84
CA THR A 91 3.15 -9.20 13.83
C THR A 91 2.79 -7.73 13.70
N PRO A 92 1.53 -7.34 13.97
CA PRO A 92 1.15 -5.93 14.02
C PRO A 92 2.00 -5.21 15.06
N ALA A 93 2.78 -4.23 14.63
CA ALA A 93 3.26 -3.20 15.54
C ALA A 93 2.04 -2.45 16.08
N VAL A 94 1.97 -2.23 17.39
CA VAL A 94 0.81 -1.65 18.09
C VAL A 94 0.46 -0.25 17.55
N ASP A 95 1.38 0.38 16.81
CA ASP A 95 1.25 1.69 16.14
C ASP A 95 0.58 1.67 14.76
N ALA A 96 0.15 0.52 14.21
CA ALA A 96 -0.72 0.51 13.02
C ALA A 96 -2.09 1.19 13.27
N ALA A 97 -2.40 1.49 14.53
CA ALA A 97 -3.56 2.27 14.95
C ALA A 97 -3.38 3.80 14.78
N GLU A 98 -2.15 4.29 14.57
CA GLU A 98 -1.87 5.70 14.22
C GLU A 98 -1.94 5.93 12.70
N LEU A 99 -2.62 5.04 11.96
CA LEU A 99 -3.30 5.40 10.71
C LEU A 99 -4.43 6.36 11.06
N SER A 100 -4.09 7.58 11.49
CA SER A 100 -5.08 8.54 11.97
C SER A 100 -6.11 8.80 10.86
N GLU A 101 -7.38 8.90 11.25
CA GLU A 101 -8.50 9.18 10.36
C GLU A 101 -8.25 10.42 9.48
N GLY A 102 -7.29 11.28 9.85
CA GLY A 102 -6.79 12.43 9.08
C GLY A 102 -6.20 12.07 7.73
N ASP A 103 -5.24 11.13 7.65
CA ASP A 103 -4.64 10.70 6.36
C ASP A 103 -5.64 9.96 5.47
N LEU A 104 -6.65 9.30 6.04
CA LEU A 104 -7.75 8.66 5.30
C LEU A 104 -8.82 9.68 4.84
N SER A 105 -9.01 10.77 5.59
CA SER A 105 -10.02 11.80 5.28
C SER A 105 -9.64 12.70 4.09
N ASP A 106 -8.34 12.96 3.87
CA ASP A 106 -7.87 13.66 2.68
C ASP A 106 -8.01 12.81 1.39
N VAL A 107 -8.09 11.49 1.54
CA VAL A 107 -8.28 10.53 0.44
C VAL A 107 -9.76 10.34 0.07
N ALA A 108 -10.65 10.53 1.04
CA ALA A 108 -12.10 10.50 0.84
C ALA A 108 -12.65 11.75 0.13
N ALA A 109 -11.80 12.67 -0.32
CA ALA A 109 -12.16 13.72 -1.29
C ALA A 109 -12.03 13.23 -2.75
N GLY A 110 -12.11 11.91 -2.98
CA GLY A 110 -12.56 11.35 -4.25
C GLY A 110 -14.03 11.74 -4.48
N CYS A 111 -14.27 12.98 -4.89
CA CYS A 111 -15.49 13.36 -5.58
C CYS A 111 -15.57 12.49 -6.84
N ASN A 112 -16.24 11.37 -6.65
CA ASN A 112 -16.89 10.53 -7.64
C ASN A 112 -17.22 11.36 -8.89
N TYR A 113 -16.83 10.82 -10.04
CA TYR A 113 -17.44 11.08 -11.35
C TYR A 113 -18.97 10.96 -11.22
N CYS A 114 -19.60 12.00 -10.70
CA CYS A 114 -21.03 12.16 -10.67
C CYS A 114 -21.37 12.87 -11.97
N CYS A 115 -21.89 12.09 -12.91
CA CYS A 115 -22.64 12.54 -14.08
C CYS A 115 -23.52 13.76 -13.76
N CYS A 116 -23.01 14.96 -13.99
CA CYS A 116 -23.81 16.16 -13.91
C CYS A 116 -23.44 17.12 -15.06
N PRO A 117 -24.00 16.92 -16.26
CA PRO A 117 -24.31 18.05 -17.12
C PRO A 117 -25.63 18.67 -16.63
N CYS A 118 -25.65 19.17 -15.39
CA CYS A 118 -26.69 20.11 -14.95
C CYS A 118 -26.08 21.51 -14.82
N CYS A 119 -25.47 21.96 -15.92
CA CYS A 119 -25.58 23.36 -16.33
C CYS A 119 -26.90 23.53 -17.08
N CYS A 120 -28.01 23.58 -16.34
CA CYS A 120 -29.21 24.27 -16.78
C CYS A 120 -29.59 25.24 -15.67
N CYS A 121 -29.23 26.51 -15.89
CA CYS A 121 -29.82 27.64 -15.21
C CYS A 121 -31.33 27.66 -15.50
N THR A 122 -32.15 27.56 -14.45
CA THR A 122 -33.40 28.33 -14.28
C THR A 122 -33.62 28.55 -12.80
#